data_AF-A0A7V8JH64-F1
#
_entry.id   AF-A0A7V8JH64-F1
#
_cell.length_a   1.000
_cell.length_b   1.000
_cell.length_c   1.000
_cell.angle_alpha   90.00
_cell.angle_beta   90.00
_cell.angle_gamma   90.00
#
_symmetry.space_group_name_H-M   'P 1'
#
loop_
_entity.id
_entity.type
_entity.pdbx_description
1 polymer ?
#
loop_
_entity_poly.entity_id
_entity_poly.type
_entity_poly.pdbx_seq_one_letter_code
_entity_poly.pdbx_strand_id
1 'polypeptide(L)'
;MHPLIALALMSTAQPAPAWLAGDWEPYSNAFQGLRMLSIGKDTLSWKGCRDAHYDVVSVDGDSVTIRLAKDSKCVLDDTPPTRMDTVRLTLRDNHCDLGVSIYASPDAANKNEPSAEGLYGKQKCSSGPAAQAAANLSTTTR
;
A
#
# COMPACT_ATOMS: atom_id res chain seq x y z
N MET A 1 43.42 -26.40 -11.63
CA MET A 1 41.95 -26.53 -11.49
C MET A 1 41.52 -25.48 -10.48
N HIS A 2 40.94 -24.36 -10.94
CA HIS A 2 40.52 -23.27 -10.07
C HIS A 2 39.06 -23.51 -9.65
N PRO A 3 38.73 -23.58 -8.36
CA PRO A 3 37.34 -23.62 -7.95
C PRO A 3 36.75 -22.22 -8.11
N LEU A 4 35.85 -22.08 -9.07
CA LEU A 4 34.99 -20.91 -9.21
C LEU A 4 34.05 -20.90 -7.99
N ILE A 5 34.32 -20.02 -7.03
CA ILE A 5 33.39 -19.73 -5.94
C ILE A 5 32.28 -18.89 -6.55
N ALA A 6 31.16 -19.54 -6.87
CA ALA A 6 29.92 -18.85 -7.19
C ALA A 6 29.40 -18.18 -5.92
N LEU A 7 29.54 -16.86 -5.82
CA LEU A 7 28.82 -16.06 -4.84
C LEU A 7 27.33 -16.14 -5.18
N ALA A 8 26.60 -17.00 -4.50
CA ALA A 8 25.15 -16.94 -4.46
C ALA A 8 24.77 -15.63 -3.77
N LEU A 9 24.33 -14.64 -4.55
CA LEU A 9 23.65 -13.45 -4.05
C LEU A 9 22.32 -13.93 -3.44
N MET A 10 22.36 -14.27 -2.15
CA MET A 10 21.14 -14.50 -1.38
C MET A 10 20.44 -13.16 -1.27
N SER A 11 19.45 -12.92 -2.13
CA SER A 11 18.51 -11.82 -2.00
C SER A 11 17.77 -12.03 -0.68
N THR A 12 18.24 -11.39 0.39
CA THR A 12 17.56 -11.39 1.68
C THR A 12 16.35 -10.47 1.54
N ALA A 13 15.27 -10.98 0.95
CA ALA A 13 13.99 -10.29 0.97
C ALA A 13 13.64 -10.06 2.45
N GLN A 14 13.67 -8.80 2.87
CA GLN A 14 13.34 -8.45 4.25
C GLN A 14 11.87 -8.84 4.49
N PRO A 15 11.54 -9.45 5.65
CA PRO A 15 10.15 -9.77 5.93
C PRO A 15 9.33 -8.49 6.09
N ALA A 16 8.11 -8.48 5.56
CA ALA A 16 7.17 -7.39 5.80
C ALA A 16 6.81 -7.34 7.30
N PRO A 17 6.65 -6.13 7.89
CA PRO A 17 6.23 -6.00 9.28
C PRO A 17 4.87 -6.66 9.52
N ALA A 18 4.70 -7.31 10.68
CA ALA A 18 3.47 -8.03 11.00
C ALA A 18 2.22 -7.13 11.05
N TRP A 19 2.39 -5.85 11.39
CA TRP A 19 1.30 -4.88 11.44
C TRP A 19 0.70 -4.58 10.06
N LEU A 20 1.45 -4.81 8.99
CA LEU A 20 1.04 -4.49 7.62
C LEU A 20 -0.07 -5.42 7.12
N ALA A 21 -0.07 -6.67 7.60
CA ALA A 21 -0.96 -7.70 7.09
C ALA A 21 -2.45 -7.45 7.39
N GLY A 22 -3.28 -7.79 6.42
CA GLY A 22 -4.74 -7.75 6.52
C GLY A 22 -5.39 -6.85 5.48
N ASP A 23 -6.69 -6.61 5.70
CA ASP A 23 -7.53 -5.80 4.82
C ASP A 23 -7.62 -4.36 5.32
N TRP A 24 -7.41 -3.44 4.37
CA TRP A 24 -7.41 -2.01 4.56
C TRP A 24 -8.46 -1.39 3.64
N GLU A 25 -9.33 -0.54 4.18
CA GLU A 25 -10.41 0.12 3.43
C GLU A 25 -10.08 1.58 3.15
N PRO A 26 -10.31 2.08 1.92
CA PRO A 26 -9.96 3.45 1.57
C PRO A 26 -10.88 4.46 2.26
N TYR A 27 -10.29 5.48 2.89
CA TYR A 27 -10.99 6.64 3.42
C TYR A 27 -11.03 7.81 2.43
N SER A 28 -9.99 7.96 1.61
CA SER A 28 -9.84 9.13 0.74
C SER A 28 -10.44 8.91 -0.65
N ASN A 29 -11.01 9.96 -1.23
CA ASN A 29 -11.54 9.98 -2.60
C ASN A 29 -10.50 9.58 -3.65
N ALA A 30 -9.21 9.86 -3.39
CA ALA A 30 -8.09 9.52 -4.29
C ALA A 30 -8.00 8.03 -4.65
N PHE A 31 -8.52 7.14 -3.79
CA PHE A 31 -8.47 5.69 -3.98
C PHE A 31 -9.84 5.00 -4.01
N GLN A 32 -10.93 5.74 -4.19
CA GLN A 32 -12.27 5.13 -4.34
C GLN A 32 -12.30 4.09 -5.50
N GLY A 33 -11.50 4.29 -6.54
CA GLY A 33 -11.33 3.34 -7.64
C GLY A 33 -10.63 2.03 -7.24
N LEU A 34 -9.64 2.07 -6.34
CA LEU A 34 -8.85 0.89 -5.95
C LEU A 34 -9.59 -0.03 -4.99
N ARG A 35 -10.62 0.46 -4.30
CA ARG A 35 -11.38 -0.28 -3.28
C ARG A 35 -10.44 -0.81 -2.18
N MET A 36 -10.83 -1.91 -1.55
CA MET A 36 -10.11 -2.57 -0.47
C MET A 36 -8.71 -3.00 -0.92
N LEU A 37 -7.72 -2.70 -0.09
CA LEU A 37 -6.34 -3.11 -0.22
C LEU A 37 -6.10 -4.29 0.74
N SER A 38 -5.83 -5.47 0.19
CA SER A 38 -5.50 -6.65 0.99
C SER A 38 -4.00 -6.94 0.89
N ILE A 39 -3.33 -6.99 2.04
CA ILE A 39 -1.88 -7.22 2.11
C ILE A 39 -1.61 -8.57 2.79
N GLY A 40 -1.07 -9.51 2.01
CA GLY A 40 -0.55 -10.79 2.46
C GLY A 40 0.94 -10.74 2.82
N LYS A 41 1.54 -11.91 3.01
CA LYS A 41 2.96 -12.06 3.40
C LYS A 41 3.91 -11.49 2.34
N ASP A 42 3.59 -11.71 1.08
CA ASP A 42 4.39 -11.36 -0.10
C ASP A 42 3.52 -10.98 -1.30
N THR A 43 2.21 -10.85 -1.10
CA THR A 43 1.24 -10.50 -2.14
C THR A 43 0.36 -9.32 -1.73
N LEU A 44 -0.06 -8.54 -2.70
CA LEU A 44 -0.92 -7.38 -2.53
C LEU A 44 -2.07 -7.44 -3.55
N SER A 45 -3.29 -7.17 -3.10
CA SER A 45 -4.50 -7.25 -3.91
C SER A 45 -5.35 -5.98 -3.76
N TRP A 46 -5.97 -5.55 -4.85
CA TRP A 46 -6.92 -4.43 -4.91
C TRP A 46 -7.89 -4.62 -6.09
N LYS A 47 -8.78 -3.65 -6.34
CA LYS A 47 -9.68 -3.73 -7.50
C LYS A 47 -8.87 -3.77 -8.80
N GLY A 48 -9.08 -4.81 -9.60
CA GLY A 48 -8.43 -4.97 -10.91
C GLY A 48 -7.03 -5.58 -10.84
N CYS A 49 -6.50 -5.85 -9.65
CA CYS A 49 -5.23 -6.54 -9.47
C CYS A 49 -5.32 -7.54 -8.32
N ARG A 50 -4.96 -8.79 -8.60
CA ARG A 50 -5.06 -9.87 -7.63
C ARG A 50 -3.71 -10.55 -7.47
N ASP A 51 -3.35 -10.78 -6.22
CA ASP A 51 -2.19 -11.56 -5.78
C ASP A 51 -0.87 -11.05 -6.41
N ALA A 52 -0.70 -9.72 -6.52
CA ALA A 52 0.54 -9.14 -7.03
C ALA A 52 1.68 -9.35 -6.04
N HIS A 53 2.68 -10.11 -6.45
CA HIS A 53 3.86 -10.32 -5.64
C HIS A 53 4.64 -9.02 -5.43
N TYR A 54 5.20 -8.87 -4.24
CA TYR A 54 6.06 -7.75 -3.89
C TYR A 54 7.29 -8.19 -3.09
N ASP A 55 8.35 -7.40 -3.22
CA ASP A 55 9.54 -7.46 -2.39
C ASP A 55 9.56 -6.26 -1.43
N VAL A 56 9.99 -6.47 -0.19
CA VAL A 56 10.26 -5.38 0.74
C VAL A 56 11.62 -4.78 0.42
N VAL A 57 11.63 -3.48 0.11
CA VAL A 57 12.83 -2.72 -0.25
C VAL A 57 13.44 -2.04 0.97
N SER A 58 12.59 -1.53 1.87
CA SER A 58 13.03 -0.93 3.13
C SER A 58 11.94 -0.95 4.19
N VAL A 59 12.37 -0.95 5.45
CA VAL A 59 11.52 -0.76 6.64
C VAL A 59 12.19 0.31 7.48
N ASP A 60 11.45 1.34 7.85
CA ASP A 60 11.89 2.45 8.69
C ASP A 60 10.79 2.82 9.70
N GLY A 61 10.94 2.32 10.93
CA GLY A 61 9.92 2.44 11.98
C GLY A 61 8.56 1.93 11.51
N ASP A 62 7.62 2.85 11.38
CA ASP A 62 6.23 2.61 10.96
C ASP A 62 6.03 2.72 9.43
N SER A 63 7.10 2.94 8.67
CA SER A 63 7.08 2.99 7.21
C SER A 63 7.70 1.73 6.60
N VAL A 64 7.08 1.22 5.55
CA VAL A 64 7.62 0.15 4.71
C VAL A 64 7.51 0.55 3.24
N THR A 65 8.61 0.41 2.51
CA THR A 65 8.62 0.55 1.06
C THR A 65 8.70 -0.82 0.43
N ILE A 66 7.71 -1.14 -0.41
CA ILE A 66 7.65 -2.37 -1.18
C ILE A 66 7.76 -2.07 -2.67
N ARG A 67 8.21 -3.05 -3.43
CA ARG A 67 8.25 -3.01 -4.89
C ARG A 67 7.50 -4.18 -5.45
N LEU A 68 6.58 -3.94 -6.38
CA LEU A 68 5.88 -5.00 -7.08
C LEU A 68 6.84 -5.76 -7.99
N ALA A 69 6.59 -7.06 -8.18
CA ALA A 69 7.36 -7.89 -9.09
C ALA A 69 7.40 -7.26 -10.50
N LYS A 70 8.55 -7.35 -11.18
CA LYS A 70 8.79 -6.65 -12.46
C LYS A 70 7.79 -7.01 -13.56
N ASP A 71 7.23 -8.20 -13.50
CA ASP A 71 6.26 -8.75 -14.43
C ASP A 71 4.80 -8.45 -14.03
N SER A 72 4.57 -7.83 -12.87
CA SER A 72 3.27 -7.37 -12.44
C SER A 72 2.61 -6.50 -13.51
N LYS A 73 1.38 -6.86 -13.87
CA LYS A 73 0.54 -6.13 -14.83
C LYS A 73 -0.44 -5.19 -14.13
N CYS A 74 -0.28 -5.02 -12.83
CA CYS A 74 -1.20 -4.27 -12.04
C CYS A 74 -1.03 -2.76 -12.23
N VAL A 75 -2.16 -2.10 -12.42
CA VAL A 75 -2.27 -0.66 -12.65
C VAL A 75 -3.32 -0.09 -11.69
N LEU A 76 -3.29 1.22 -11.52
CA LEU A 76 -4.39 1.93 -10.87
C LEU A 76 -5.56 2.06 -11.86
N ASP A 77 -6.78 2.05 -11.33
CA ASP A 77 -8.02 2.19 -12.11
C ASP A 77 -8.34 3.68 -12.37
N ASP A 78 -7.33 4.44 -12.82
CA ASP A 78 -7.41 5.86 -13.19
C ASP A 78 -7.40 6.06 -14.71
N THR A 79 -7.61 7.31 -15.16
CA THR A 79 -7.68 7.67 -16.58
C THR A 79 -6.75 8.85 -16.87
N PRO A 80 -5.62 8.66 -17.57
CA PRO A 80 -5.07 7.38 -18.07
C PRO A 80 -4.59 6.44 -16.95
N PRO A 81 -4.49 5.12 -17.18
CA PRO A 81 -4.00 4.19 -16.17
C PRO A 81 -2.56 4.48 -15.75
N THR A 82 -2.34 4.60 -14.45
CA THR A 82 -1.03 4.80 -13.83
C THR A 82 -0.41 3.45 -13.47
N ARG A 83 0.83 3.24 -13.90
CA ARG A 83 1.63 2.08 -13.50
C ARG A 83 1.95 2.16 -12.01
N MET A 84 1.78 1.05 -11.30
CA MET A 84 2.21 0.91 -9.91
C MET A 84 3.48 0.07 -9.87
N ASP A 85 4.56 0.61 -9.30
CA ASP A 85 5.85 -0.10 -9.21
C ASP A 85 6.34 -0.16 -7.77
N THR A 86 6.44 1.01 -7.15
CA THR A 86 6.92 1.14 -5.78
C THR A 86 5.79 1.73 -4.93
N VAL A 87 5.63 1.21 -3.73
CA VAL A 87 4.56 1.60 -2.80
C VAL A 87 5.19 1.88 -1.45
N ARG A 88 4.90 3.04 -0.87
CA ARG A 88 5.27 3.36 0.51
C ARG A 88 4.01 3.31 1.37
N LEU A 89 4.10 2.54 2.44
CA LEU A 89 3.01 2.24 3.36
C LEU A 89 3.45 2.73 4.73
N THR A 90 2.74 3.69 5.30
CA THR A 90 3.10 4.34 6.57
C THR A 90 1.97 4.16 7.57
N LEU A 91 2.21 3.39 8.62
CA LEU A 91 1.27 3.27 9.73
C LEU A 91 1.29 4.56 10.55
N ARG A 92 0.11 5.13 10.81
CA ARG A 92 0.00 6.34 11.64
C ARG A 92 -0.07 5.99 13.12
N ASP A 93 0.19 6.96 13.99
CA ASP A 93 0.27 6.80 15.46
C ASP A 93 -0.95 6.14 16.11
N ASN A 94 -2.15 6.26 15.50
CA ASN A 94 -3.35 5.61 16.00
C ASN A 94 -3.42 4.10 15.66
N HIS A 95 -2.42 3.57 14.93
CA HIS A 95 -2.31 2.21 14.40
C HIS A 95 -3.54 1.73 13.63
N CYS A 96 -4.36 2.67 13.15
CA CYS A 96 -5.64 2.42 12.53
C CYS A 96 -5.72 2.97 11.12
N ASP A 97 -4.85 3.94 10.81
CA ASP A 97 -4.74 4.53 9.50
C ASP A 97 -3.42 4.13 8.85
N LEU A 98 -3.51 3.78 7.58
CA LEU A 98 -2.39 3.48 6.70
C LEU A 98 -2.32 4.55 5.62
N GLY A 99 -1.26 5.34 5.65
CA GLY A 99 -0.88 6.21 4.54
C GLY A 99 -0.31 5.37 3.41
N VAL A 100 -0.86 5.51 2.22
CA VAL A 100 -0.42 4.79 1.01
C VAL A 100 0.00 5.82 -0.04
N SER A 101 1.28 5.78 -0.41
CA SER A 101 1.82 6.56 -1.52
C SER A 101 2.29 5.61 -2.62
N ILE A 102 1.81 5.82 -3.84
CA ILE A 102 2.06 4.97 -5.00
C ILE A 102 2.95 5.71 -5.99
N TYR A 103 4.03 5.05 -6.43
CA TYR A 103 5.02 5.61 -7.34
C TYR A 103 5.09 4.77 -8.62
N ALA A 104 5.16 5.45 -9.76
CA ALA A 104 5.29 4.82 -11.07
C ALA A 104 6.65 4.15 -11.31
N SER A 105 7.68 4.50 -10.53
CA SER A 105 9.03 3.94 -10.61
C SER A 105 9.81 4.11 -9.30
N PRO A 106 10.93 3.40 -9.14
CA PRO A 106 11.85 3.62 -8.01
C PRO A 106 12.44 5.03 -7.99
N ASP A 107 12.69 5.63 -9.15
CA ASP A 107 13.24 6.98 -9.24
C ASP A 107 12.24 8.02 -8.73
N ALA A 108 10.95 7.86 -9.05
CA ALA A 108 9.89 8.69 -8.51
C ALA A 108 9.78 8.54 -6.98
N ALA A 109 9.94 7.32 -6.46
CA ALA A 109 9.97 7.08 -5.01
C ALA A 109 11.15 7.77 -4.31
N ASN A 110 12.33 7.75 -4.93
CA ASN A 110 13.53 8.42 -4.42
C ASN A 110 13.41 9.94 -4.39
N LYS A 111 12.67 10.52 -5.36
CA LYS A 111 12.37 11.96 -5.41
C LYS A 111 11.15 12.36 -4.58
N ASN A 112 10.46 11.39 -3.99
CA ASN A 112 9.20 11.58 -3.29
C ASN A 112 8.12 12.25 -4.18
N GLU A 113 7.98 11.76 -5.41
CA GLU A 113 7.01 12.21 -6.43
C GLU A 113 5.92 11.13 -6.62
N PRO A 114 4.95 11.01 -5.70
CA PRO A 114 3.90 10.00 -5.80
C PRO A 114 2.95 10.31 -6.95
N SER A 115 2.55 9.27 -7.67
CA SER A 115 1.51 9.35 -8.70
C SER A 115 0.11 9.34 -8.09
N ALA A 116 -0.04 8.74 -6.91
CA ALA A 116 -1.26 8.79 -6.14
C ALA A 116 -0.97 8.65 -4.64
N GLU A 117 -1.79 9.31 -3.81
CA GLU A 117 -1.69 9.26 -2.37
C GLU A 117 -3.08 9.17 -1.74
N GLY A 118 -3.14 8.59 -0.55
CA GLY A 118 -4.40 8.48 0.17
C GLY A 118 -4.29 7.66 1.44
N LEU A 119 -5.42 7.59 2.12
CA LEU A 119 -5.53 6.97 3.44
C LEU A 119 -6.43 5.76 3.37
N TYR A 120 -5.99 4.71 4.02
CA TYR A 120 -6.77 3.52 4.30
C TYR A 120 -6.92 3.33 5.81
N GLY A 121 -7.90 2.56 6.25
CA GLY A 121 -7.97 2.10 7.63
C GLY A 121 -8.49 0.68 7.80
N LYS A 122 -8.31 0.14 9.00
CA LYS A 122 -8.59 -1.28 9.30
C LYS A 122 -9.97 -1.45 9.94
N GLN A 123 -10.76 -2.42 9.47
CA GLN A 123 -12.03 -2.75 10.11
C GLN A 123 -11.78 -3.24 11.55
N LYS A 124 -12.59 -2.75 12.51
CA LYS A 124 -12.49 -3.00 13.97
C LYS A 124 -11.37 -2.27 14.72
N CYS A 125 -10.79 -1.24 14.12
CA CYS A 125 -10.27 -0.16 14.94
C CYS A 125 -11.43 0.45 15.72
N SER A 126 -11.39 0.36 17.06
CA SER A 126 -12.35 1.05 17.92
C SER A 126 -12.20 2.55 17.66
N SER A 127 -13.03 3.07 16.77
CA SER A 127 -13.14 4.48 16.46
C SER A 127 -13.58 5.20 17.74
N GLY A 128 -12.63 5.83 18.41
CA GLY A 128 -12.97 6.91 19.31
C GLY A 128 -13.65 8.04 18.53
N PRO A 129 -14.47 8.84 19.22
CA PRO A 129 -15.91 8.66 19.33
C PRO A 129 -16.67 8.88 18.00
N ALA A 130 -17.76 8.13 17.83
CA ALA A 130 -18.72 8.15 16.72
C ALA A 130 -19.51 9.47 16.50
N ALA A 131 -19.01 10.63 16.96
CA ALA A 131 -19.77 11.88 17.00
C ALA A 131 -19.65 12.77 15.75
N GLN A 132 -18.77 12.46 14.78
CA GLN A 132 -18.50 13.37 13.66
C GLN A 132 -18.75 12.79 12.26
N ALA A 133 -18.94 11.47 12.14
CA ALA A 133 -19.22 10.83 10.85
C ALA A 133 -20.72 10.77 10.49
N ALA A 134 -21.63 11.07 11.42
CA ALA A 134 -23.08 10.98 11.21
C ALA A 134 -23.85 12.31 11.31
N ALA A 135 -23.18 13.45 11.55
CA ALA A 135 -23.87 14.73 11.79
C ALA A 135 -24.20 15.54 10.52
N ASN A 136 -23.72 15.15 9.33
CA ASN A 136 -24.00 15.88 8.07
C ASN A 136 -24.99 15.18 7.11
N LEU A 137 -25.71 14.16 7.60
CA LEU A 137 -26.86 13.58 6.90
C LEU A 137 -28.15 13.82 7.68
N SER A 138 -28.34 15.04 8.19
CA SER A 138 -29.66 15.51 8.58
C SER A 138 -30.39 16.03 7.36
N THR A 139 -31.32 15.19 6.90
CA THR A 139 -32.47 15.47 6.05
C THR A 139 -33.13 16.82 6.38
N THR A 140 -33.05 17.78 5.46
CA THR A 140 -34.06 18.83 5.37
C THR A 140 -35.08 18.40 4.32
N THR A 141 -36.17 17.82 4.78
CA THR A 141 -37.44 17.76 4.03
C THR A 141 -38.41 18.69 4.74
N ARG A 142 -38.76 19.81 4.09
CA ARG A 142 -40.10 20.37 4.16
C ARG A 142 -40.40 21.19 2.92
#